data_AF-A0A9Q3Q911-F1
#
_entry.id   AF-A0A9Q3Q911-F1
#
_cell.length_a   1.000
_cell.length_b   1.000
_cell.length_c   1.000
_cell.angle_alpha   90.00
_cell.angle_beta   90.00
_cell.angle_gamma   90.00
#
_symmetry.space_group_name_H-M   'P 1'
#
loop_
_entity.id
_entity.type
_entity.pdbx_description
1 polymer ?
#
loop_
_entity_poly.entity_id
_entity_poly.type
_entity_poly.pdbx_seq_one_letter_code
_entity_poly.pdbx_strand_id
1 'polypeptide(L)'
;MGSPSHGSLKASERALIYQVYIPFLMLSQQMLLDEHKSTNTQRNMGQSEELANELTKNTFHLISAINIATSWTVATDDANAFSEHWKKFCLSNQHLFLKQKRKPNHYFADHIPELFQHWGPAQASATWGYKH
;
A
#
# COMPACT_ATOMS: atom_id res chain seq x y z
N MET A 1 -22.67 -32.53 5.83
CA MET A 1 -23.12 -31.32 5.14
C MET A 1 -22.23 -30.17 5.59
N GLY A 2 -21.58 -29.50 4.66
CA GLY A 2 -20.64 -28.41 4.94
C GLY A 2 -20.25 -27.75 3.64
N SER A 3 -21.22 -27.08 3.01
CA SER A 3 -21.02 -26.38 1.75
C SER A 3 -19.94 -25.31 1.95
N PRO A 4 -18.88 -25.24 1.11
CA PRO A 4 -17.86 -24.20 1.19
C PRO A 4 -18.46 -22.88 0.65
N SER A 5 -19.34 -22.30 1.44
CA SER A 5 -19.82 -20.94 1.29
C SER A 5 -18.81 -20.02 1.99
N HIS A 6 -17.73 -19.67 1.30
CA HIS A 6 -17.09 -18.34 1.39
C HIS A 6 -15.84 -18.27 0.51
N GLY A 7 -15.92 -17.45 -0.54
CA GLY A 7 -14.80 -17.09 -1.41
C GLY A 7 -13.80 -16.18 -0.70
N SER A 8 -13.10 -16.70 0.31
CA SER A 8 -11.91 -16.03 0.84
C SER A 8 -10.79 -16.22 -0.16
N LEU A 9 -10.38 -15.13 -0.80
CA LEU A 9 -9.20 -15.08 -1.66
C LEU A 9 -8.01 -15.75 -0.96
N LYS A 10 -7.21 -16.53 -1.66
CA LYS A 10 -5.96 -17.06 -1.13
C LYS A 10 -5.01 -15.90 -0.85
N ALA A 11 -4.07 -16.08 0.08
CA ALA A 11 -3.12 -15.02 0.45
C ALA A 11 -2.31 -14.52 -0.77
N SER A 12 -1.97 -15.42 -1.69
CA SER A 12 -1.32 -15.10 -2.97
C SER A 12 -2.21 -14.27 -3.90
N GLU A 13 -3.51 -14.54 -3.96
CA GLU A 13 -4.47 -13.77 -4.77
C GLU A 13 -4.66 -12.36 -4.20
N ARG A 14 -4.67 -12.21 -2.87
CA ARG A 14 -4.66 -10.89 -2.22
C ARG A 14 -3.37 -10.12 -2.51
N ALA A 15 -2.21 -10.78 -2.46
CA ALA A 15 -0.94 -10.15 -2.78
C ALA A 15 -0.91 -9.63 -4.22
N LEU A 16 -1.39 -10.43 -5.20
CA LEU A 16 -1.51 -10.00 -6.60
C LEU A 16 -2.39 -8.75 -6.77
N ILE A 17 -3.49 -8.65 -6.03
CA ILE A 17 -4.36 -7.46 -6.06
C ILE A 17 -3.59 -6.21 -5.62
N TYR A 18 -2.90 -6.27 -4.47
CA TYR A 18 -2.17 -5.10 -3.95
C TYR A 18 -0.92 -4.76 -4.75
N GLN A 19 -0.21 -5.77 -5.27
CA GLN A 19 1.08 -5.56 -5.93
C GLN A 19 0.98 -5.24 -7.41
N VAL A 20 -0.04 -5.75 -8.10
CA VAL A 20 -0.13 -5.68 -9.56
C VAL A 20 -1.38 -4.92 -9.98
N TYR A 21 -2.57 -5.36 -9.56
CA TYR A 21 -3.82 -4.83 -10.11
C TYR A 21 -4.14 -3.41 -9.64
N ILE A 22 -3.94 -3.09 -8.36
CA ILE A 22 -4.15 -1.72 -7.84
C ILE A 22 -3.20 -0.71 -8.49
N PRO A 23 -1.87 -0.92 -8.52
CA PRO A 23 -0.98 0.04 -9.17
C PRO A 23 -1.24 0.15 -10.69
N PHE A 24 -1.63 -0.94 -11.36
CA PHE A 24 -2.03 -0.91 -12.77
C PHE A 24 -3.31 -0.09 -13.01
N LEU A 25 -4.33 -0.27 -12.18
CA LEU A 25 -5.59 0.48 -12.28
C LEU A 25 -5.38 1.98 -12.01
N MET A 26 -4.50 2.33 -11.07
CA MET A 26 -4.19 3.74 -10.80
C MET A 26 -3.38 4.37 -11.94
N LEU A 27 -2.43 3.64 -12.52
CA LEU A 27 -1.70 4.11 -13.70
C LEU A 27 -2.63 4.31 -14.90
N SER A 28 -3.59 3.41 -15.14
CA SER A 28 -4.53 3.54 -16.25
C SER A 28 -5.49 4.71 -16.06
N GLN A 29 -5.93 5.00 -14.83
CA GLN A 29 -6.72 6.20 -14.53
C GLN A 29 -5.92 7.48 -14.76
N GLN A 30 -4.64 7.51 -14.37
CA GLN A 30 -3.76 8.66 -14.61
C GLN A 30 -3.61 8.95 -16.11
N MET A 31 -3.38 7.90 -16.93
CA MET A 31 -3.26 8.06 -18.39
C MET A 31 -4.56 8.53 -19.05
N LEU A 32 -5.71 8.02 -18.62
CA LEU A 32 -7.02 8.46 -19.13
C LEU A 32 -7.30 9.94 -18.78
N LEU A 33 -6.89 10.39 -17.60
CA LEU A 33 -7.02 11.80 -17.20
C LEU A 33 -6.09 12.71 -18.02
N ASP A 34 -4.90 12.24 -18.40
CA ASP A 34 -3.96 12.98 -19.24
C ASP A 34 -4.46 13.17 -20.68
N GLU A 35 -5.17 12.19 -21.26
CA GLU A 35 -5.75 12.27 -22.61
C GLU A 35 -6.85 13.35 -22.71
N HIS A 36 -7.64 13.54 -21.65
CA HIS A 36 -8.69 14.56 -21.58
C HIS A 36 -8.19 16.00 -21.37
N LYS A 37 -6.88 16.23 -21.15
CA LYS A 37 -6.28 17.57 -21.00
C LYS A 37 -6.34 18.41 -22.28
N SER A 38 -6.60 17.80 -23.43
CA SER A 38 -6.62 18.48 -24.74
C SER A 38 -7.87 19.33 -24.99
N THR A 39 -8.93 19.25 -24.17
CA THR A 39 -10.21 19.96 -24.41
C THR A 39 -10.66 20.84 -23.22
N ASN A 40 -10.07 22.03 -23.13
CA ASN A 40 -10.59 23.30 -22.55
C ASN A 40 -11.72 23.27 -21.48
N THR A 41 -11.66 22.41 -20.46
CA THR A 41 -12.61 22.39 -19.33
C THR A 41 -11.85 22.54 -18.01
N GLN A 42 -11.29 23.73 -17.76
CA GLN A 42 -10.19 23.92 -16.79
C GLN A 42 -10.57 24.38 -15.37
N ARG A 43 -11.83 24.70 -15.02
CA ARG A 43 -12.10 25.35 -13.72
C ARG A 43 -12.55 24.45 -12.57
N ASN A 44 -13.23 23.33 -12.85
CA ASN A 44 -13.64 22.37 -11.81
C ASN A 44 -12.84 21.05 -11.86
N MET A 45 -12.02 20.84 -12.91
CA MET A 45 -11.22 19.63 -13.09
C MET A 45 -9.96 19.62 -12.19
N GLY A 46 -9.34 20.78 -11.96
CA GLY A 46 -8.05 20.86 -11.25
C GLY A 46 -8.08 20.34 -9.81
N GLN A 47 -9.16 20.60 -9.07
CA GLN A 47 -9.29 20.10 -7.69
C GLN A 47 -9.49 18.57 -7.65
N SER A 48 -10.23 18.02 -8.62
CA SER A 48 -10.42 16.57 -8.73
C SER A 48 -9.14 15.86 -9.17
N GLU A 49 -8.33 16.51 -10.02
CA GLU A 49 -7.04 15.99 -10.47
C GLU A 49 -6.00 15.99 -9.33
N GLU A 50 -5.92 17.07 -8.56
CA GLU A 50 -5.03 17.16 -7.41
C GLU A 50 -5.37 16.08 -6.36
N LEU A 51 -6.67 15.89 -6.06
CA LEU A 51 -7.12 14.82 -5.17
C LEU A 51 -6.78 13.43 -5.70
N ALA A 52 -6.97 13.17 -7.00
CA ALA A 52 -6.63 11.90 -7.62
C ALA A 52 -5.12 11.65 -7.56
N ASN A 53 -4.29 12.66 -7.82
CA ASN A 53 -2.85 12.57 -7.75
C ASN A 53 -2.37 12.28 -6.31
N GLU A 54 -2.91 12.97 -5.32
CA GLU A 54 -2.59 12.72 -3.91
C GLU A 54 -3.03 11.32 -3.45
N LEU A 55 -4.20 10.85 -3.91
CA LEU A 55 -4.66 9.48 -3.65
C LEU A 55 -3.71 8.44 -4.28
N THR A 56 -3.28 8.68 -5.52
CA THR A 56 -2.32 7.83 -6.23
C THR A 56 -0.99 7.77 -5.49
N LYS A 57 -0.40 8.91 -5.11
CA LYS A 57 0.84 8.97 -4.32
C LYS A 57 0.71 8.25 -2.98
N ASN A 58 -0.40 8.48 -2.27
CA ASN A 58 -0.68 7.82 -1.00
C ASN A 58 -0.73 6.28 -1.17
N THR A 59 -1.40 5.81 -2.22
CA THR A 59 -1.51 4.39 -2.55
C THR A 59 -0.14 3.79 -2.88
N PHE A 60 0.70 4.49 -3.65
CA PHE A 60 2.06 4.04 -3.93
C PHE A 60 2.91 3.92 -2.66
N HIS A 61 2.84 4.88 -1.75
CA HIS A 61 3.54 4.79 -0.48
C HIS A 61 3.09 3.58 0.35
N LEU A 62 1.79 3.28 0.38
CA LEU A 62 1.28 2.08 1.05
C LEU A 62 1.81 0.80 0.41
N ILE A 63 1.74 0.68 -0.93
CA ILE A 63 2.21 -0.49 -1.66
C ILE A 63 3.71 -0.70 -1.46
N SER A 64 4.52 0.37 -1.56
CA SER A 64 5.96 0.30 -1.32
C SER A 64 6.28 -0.21 0.09
N ALA A 65 5.61 0.32 1.13
CA ALA A 65 5.79 -0.16 2.49
C ALA A 65 5.41 -1.64 2.64
N ILE A 66 4.29 -2.08 2.05
CA ILE A 66 3.86 -3.49 2.08
C ILE A 66 4.86 -4.40 1.34
N ASN A 67 5.38 -3.97 0.20
CA ASN A 67 6.35 -4.74 -0.58
C ASN A 67 7.66 -4.95 0.19
N ILE A 68 8.15 -3.90 0.84
CA ILE A 68 9.32 -4.01 1.72
C ILE A 68 9.00 -4.98 2.86
N ALA A 69 7.84 -4.84 3.50
CA ALA A 69 7.50 -5.68 4.65
C ALA A 69 7.22 -7.14 4.33
N THR A 70 6.86 -7.45 3.10
CA THR A 70 6.64 -8.82 2.63
C THR A 70 7.84 -9.39 1.87
N SER A 71 8.94 -8.64 1.76
CA SER A 71 10.18 -9.09 1.13
C SER A 71 10.80 -10.27 1.88
N TRP A 72 11.47 -11.15 1.14
CA TRP A 72 12.25 -12.27 1.67
C TRP A 72 13.64 -11.86 2.17
N THR A 73 14.09 -10.66 1.81
CA THR A 73 15.37 -10.07 2.21
C THR A 73 15.15 -8.63 2.65
N VAL A 74 15.81 -8.21 3.72
CA VAL A 74 15.68 -6.86 4.27
C VAL A 74 17.06 -6.40 4.72
N ALA A 75 17.52 -5.28 4.17
CA ALA A 75 18.70 -4.56 4.61
C ALA A 75 18.33 -3.39 5.55
N THR A 76 19.33 -2.76 6.19
CA THR A 76 19.09 -1.57 7.03
C THR A 76 18.44 -0.43 6.24
N ASP A 77 18.82 -0.25 4.97
CA ASP A 77 18.24 0.78 4.10
C ASP A 77 16.76 0.51 3.80
N ASP A 78 16.35 -0.76 3.71
CA ASP A 78 14.95 -1.14 3.52
C ASP A 78 14.09 -0.75 4.74
N ALA A 79 14.62 -0.87 5.96
CA ALA A 79 13.94 -0.43 7.18
C ALA A 79 13.72 1.09 7.19
N ASN A 80 14.70 1.86 6.70
CA ASN A 80 14.59 3.31 6.55
C ASN A 80 13.56 3.67 5.46
N ALA A 81 13.62 3.00 4.30
CA ALA A 81 12.69 3.19 3.20
C ALA A 81 11.25 2.84 3.59
N PHE A 82 11.04 1.76 4.36
CA PHE A 82 9.75 1.42 4.94
C PHE A 82 9.23 2.57 5.80
N SER A 83 10.07 3.06 6.73
CA SER A 83 9.69 4.13 7.68
C SER A 83 9.27 5.40 6.94
N GLU A 84 10.01 5.75 5.88
CA GLU A 84 9.72 6.91 5.05
C GLU A 84 8.37 6.77 4.33
N HIS A 85 8.17 5.66 3.62
CA HIS A 85 6.93 5.40 2.89
C HIS A 85 5.73 5.30 3.83
N TRP A 86 5.87 4.60 4.96
CA TRP A 86 4.82 4.46 5.96
C TRP A 86 4.40 5.81 6.58
N LYS A 87 5.38 6.67 6.89
CA LYS A 87 5.12 8.01 7.41
C LYS A 87 4.40 8.88 6.39
N LYS A 88 4.85 8.90 5.14
CA LYS A 88 4.20 9.67 4.05
C LYS A 88 2.77 9.18 3.82
N PHE A 89 2.54 7.86 3.81
CA PHE A 89 1.20 7.28 3.75
C PHE A 89 0.32 7.76 4.91
N CYS A 90 0.78 7.66 6.16
CA CYS A 90 -0.01 8.07 7.32
C CYS A 90 -0.40 9.56 7.28
N LEU A 91 0.54 10.43 6.89
CA LEU A 91 0.32 11.88 6.80
C LEU A 91 -0.69 12.23 5.70
N SER A 92 -0.51 11.74 4.47
CA SER A 92 -1.45 12.04 3.38
C SER A 92 -2.79 11.34 3.57
N ASN A 93 -2.84 10.16 4.21
CA ASN A 93 -4.09 9.48 4.50
C ASN A 93 -4.97 10.28 5.49
N GLN A 94 -4.37 10.98 6.46
CA GLN A 94 -5.12 11.88 7.36
C GLN A 94 -5.72 13.09 6.62
N HIS A 95 -5.01 13.58 5.60
CA HIS A 95 -5.48 14.70 4.77
C HIS A 95 -6.59 14.26 3.80
N LEU A 96 -6.40 13.12 3.12
CA LEU A 96 -7.34 12.56 2.14
C LEU A 96 -8.65 12.08 2.79
N PHE A 97 -8.56 11.48 3.98
CA PHE A 97 -9.72 10.92 4.69
C PHE A 97 -9.89 11.60 6.03
N LEU A 98 -10.55 12.76 6.01
CA LEU A 98 -10.90 13.52 7.21
C LEU A 98 -11.60 12.61 8.22
N LYS A 99 -11.10 12.58 9.47
CA LYS A 99 -11.59 11.79 10.62
C LYS A 99 -11.19 10.32 10.67
N GLN A 100 -10.24 9.85 9.86
CA GLN A 100 -9.74 8.48 10.03
C GLN A 100 -8.90 8.35 11.30
N LYS A 101 -9.43 7.67 12.31
CA LYS A 101 -8.69 7.35 13.54
C LYS A 101 -7.60 6.34 13.26
N ARG A 102 -6.46 6.51 13.93
CA ARG A 102 -5.35 5.55 13.89
C ARG A 102 -5.82 4.23 14.51
N LYS A 103 -5.77 3.15 13.72
CA LYS A 103 -6.16 1.81 14.15
C LYS A 103 -4.98 1.09 14.83
N PRO A 104 -5.22 0.08 15.67
CA PRO A 104 -4.16 -0.75 16.27
C PRO A 104 -3.12 -1.22 15.25
N ASN A 105 -3.57 -1.68 14.07
CA ASN A 105 -2.68 -2.13 12.99
C ASN A 105 -1.70 -1.05 12.53
N HIS A 106 -2.09 0.23 12.56
CA HIS A 106 -1.18 1.31 12.19
C HIS A 106 -0.10 1.54 13.25
N TYR A 107 -0.40 1.31 14.52
CA TYR A 107 0.58 1.37 15.60
C TYR A 107 1.55 0.19 15.51
N PHE A 108 1.06 -1.02 15.25
CA PHE A 108 1.93 -2.18 15.04
C PHE A 108 2.87 -1.98 13.84
N ALA A 109 2.38 -1.36 12.77
CA ALA A 109 3.20 -1.07 11.60
C ALA A 109 4.37 -0.12 11.88
N ASP A 110 4.28 0.76 12.89
CA ASP A 110 5.40 1.63 13.28
C ASP A 110 6.60 0.86 13.81
N HIS A 111 6.38 -0.34 14.34
CA HIS A 111 7.43 -1.19 14.90
C HIS A 111 8.08 -2.12 13.85
N ILE A 112 7.54 -2.19 12.63
CA ILE A 112 8.06 -3.06 11.58
C ILE A 112 9.56 -2.82 11.26
N PRO A 113 10.06 -1.57 11.17
CA PRO A 113 11.49 -1.31 10.98
C PRO A 113 12.39 -1.89 12.08
N GLU A 114 11.96 -1.74 13.34
CA GLU A 114 12.67 -2.30 14.50
C GLU A 114 12.69 -3.83 14.44
N LEU A 115 11.56 -4.43 14.08
CA LEU A 115 11.44 -5.88 13.90
C LEU A 115 12.38 -6.39 12.81
N PHE A 116 12.54 -5.66 11.69
CA PHE A 116 13.51 -6.04 10.66
C PHE A 116 14.95 -6.01 11.13
N GLN A 117 15.33 -4.98 11.88
CA GLN A 117 16.70 -4.86 12.40
C GLN A 117 17.03 -5.97 13.40
N HIS A 118 16.04 -6.39 14.18
CA HIS A 118 16.26 -7.36 15.26
C HIS A 118 16.10 -8.82 14.81
N TRP A 119 15.15 -9.09 13.90
CA TRP A 119 14.76 -10.46 13.52
C TRP A 119 14.91 -10.75 12.03
N GLY A 120 15.26 -9.76 11.23
CA GLY A 120 15.30 -9.88 9.77
C GLY A 120 13.91 -9.88 9.13
N PRO A 121 13.80 -10.38 7.88
CA PRO A 121 12.56 -10.36 7.11
C PRO A 121 11.41 -11.12 7.79
N ALA A 122 10.20 -10.56 7.76
CA ALA A 122 9.04 -11.21 8.37
C ALA A 122 8.72 -12.60 7.80
N GLN A 123 9.02 -12.83 6.50
CA GLN A 123 8.85 -14.14 5.87
C GLN A 123 9.80 -15.21 6.45
N ALA A 124 10.99 -14.81 6.91
CA ALA A 124 11.97 -15.71 7.48
C ALA A 124 11.67 -16.05 8.95
N SER A 125 11.02 -15.15 9.69
CA SER A 125 10.68 -15.32 11.11
C SER A 125 9.26 -15.84 11.34
N ALA A 126 8.38 -15.78 10.33
CA ALA A 126 7.03 -16.32 10.43
C ALA A 126 7.06 -17.86 10.51
N THR A 127 6.39 -18.41 11.53
CA THR A 127 6.26 -19.85 11.82
C THR A 127 5.63 -20.69 10.70
N TRP A 128 5.22 -20.08 9.59
CA TRP A 128 4.71 -20.76 8.39
C TRP A 128 5.81 -21.36 7.51
N GLY A 129 7.08 -21.00 7.71
CA GLY A 129 8.23 -21.63 7.05
C GLY A 129 8.53 -23.08 7.49
N TYR A 130 7.86 -23.57 8.54
CA TYR A 130 8.03 -24.92 9.11
C TYR A 130 6.93 -25.91 8.71
N LYS A 131 6.25 -25.69 7.57
CA LYS A 131 5.35 -26.70 7.00
C LYS A 131 5.97 -27.31 5.74
N HIS A 132 6.90 -28.22 5.97
CA HIS A 132 7.27 -29.28 5.03
C HIS A 132 6.70 -30.60 5.53
#